data_AF-A0A0F9BVI9-F1
#
_entry.id   AF-A0A0F9BVI9-F1
#
_cell.length_a   1.000
_cell.length_b   1.000
_cell.length_c   1.000
_cell.angle_alpha   90.00
_cell.angle_beta   90.00
_cell.angle_gamma   90.00
#
_symmetry.space_group_name_H-M   'P 1'
#
loop_
_entity.id
_entity.type
_entity.pdbx_description
1 polymer ?
#
loop_
_entity_poly.entity_id
_entity_poly.type
_entity_poly.pdbx_seq_one_letter_code
_entity_poly.pdbx_strand_id
1 'polypeptide(L)' 'MRLNEVNFDQGLPVEGYGPGEQPTGGGYIKLNTNENPYPPSDRVLEALRALTPDQIRRYPDPLATELRKKIAGVY' A
#
# COMPACT_ATOMS: atom_id res chain seq x y z
N MET A 1 10.44 -20.74 40.43
CA MET A 1 9.84 -19.69 39.58
C MET A 1 9.89 -20.19 38.14
N ARG A 2 8.77 -20.70 37.60
CA ARG A 2 8.68 -21.10 36.18
C ARG A 2 8.12 -19.91 35.40
N LEU A 3 8.78 -19.55 34.30
CA LEU A 3 8.29 -18.55 33.36
C LEU A 3 7.06 -19.14 32.66
N ASN A 4 5.93 -18.42 32.70
CA ASN A 4 4.73 -18.82 31.97
C ASN A 4 5.00 -18.65 30.46
N GLU A 5 4.87 -19.73 29.71
CA GLU A 5 4.82 -19.70 28.24
C GLU A 5 3.54 -18.96 27.80
N VAL A 6 3.69 -17.90 27.01
CA VAL A 6 2.54 -17.21 26.39
C VAL A 6 2.06 -18.07 25.22
N ASN A 7 0.91 -18.72 25.39
CA ASN A 7 0.22 -19.42 24.30
C ASN A 7 -0.48 -18.39 23.40
N PHE A 8 0.00 -18.24 22.16
CA PHE A 8 -0.62 -17.40 21.12
C PHE A 8 -1.88 -18.03 20.48
N ASP A 9 -2.30 -19.20 20.95
CA ASP A 9 -3.34 -20.06 20.36
C ASP A 9 -4.78 -19.70 20.81
N GLN A 10 -4.99 -18.51 21.36
CA GLN A 10 -6.29 -18.04 21.91
C GLN A 10 -6.98 -16.99 21.02
N GLY A 11 -6.54 -16.83 19.76
CA GLY A 11 -7.22 -15.94 18.82
C GLY A 11 -8.61 -16.47 18.48
N LEU A 12 -9.66 -15.66 18.71
CA LEU A 12 -11.00 -15.95 18.19
C LEU A 12 -10.92 -16.12 16.66
N PRO A 13 -11.67 -17.06 16.05
CA PRO A 13 -11.70 -17.20 14.61
C PRO A 13 -12.22 -15.89 13.99
N VAL A 14 -11.36 -15.22 13.23
CA VAL A 14 -11.72 -14.04 12.45
C VAL A 14 -11.98 -14.47 11.02
N GLU A 15 -13.13 -14.08 10.48
CA GLU A 15 -13.37 -14.20 9.05
C GLU A 15 -12.47 -13.19 8.33
N GLY A 16 -11.73 -13.65 7.33
CA GLY A 16 -10.86 -12.79 6.52
C GLY A 16 -11.69 -11.75 5.75
N TYR A 17 -11.04 -10.65 5.37
CA TYR A 17 -11.67 -9.68 4.47
C TYR A 17 -12.10 -10.37 3.16
N GLY A 18 -13.41 -10.33 2.87
CA GLY A 18 -13.98 -10.75 1.61
C GLY A 18 -14.04 -9.59 0.61
N PRO A 19 -13.19 -9.56 -0.43
CA PRO A 19 -13.33 -8.56 -1.48
C PRO A 19 -14.65 -8.73 -2.22
N GLY A 20 -15.18 -7.63 -2.76
CA GLY A 20 -16.30 -7.69 -3.69
C GLY A 20 -15.94 -8.44 -4.98
N GLU A 21 -16.95 -8.78 -5.78
CA GLU A 21 -16.75 -9.43 -7.08
C GLU A 21 -15.82 -8.61 -7.98
N GLN A 22 -14.85 -9.26 -8.60
CA GLN A 22 -13.96 -8.68 -9.59
C GLN A 22 -13.93 -9.59 -10.83
N PRO A 23 -14.57 -9.18 -11.95
CA PRO A 23 -14.57 -9.96 -13.18
C PRO A 23 -13.15 -10.27 -13.65
N THR A 24 -12.96 -11.46 -14.22
CA THR A 24 -11.69 -11.86 -14.84
C THR A 24 -11.76 -11.67 -16.36
N GLY A 25 -10.62 -11.42 -16.99
CA GLY A 25 -10.53 -11.12 -18.42
C GLY A 25 -10.64 -9.62 -18.73
N GLY A 26 -11.15 -9.28 -19.91
CA GLY A 26 -11.33 -7.89 -20.35
C GLY A 26 -12.73 -7.67 -20.91
N GLY A 27 -12.97 -6.50 -21.51
CA GLY A 27 -14.24 -6.18 -22.18
C GLY A 27 -15.35 -5.64 -21.28
N TYR A 28 -15.02 -5.21 -20.07
CA TYR A 28 -15.97 -4.55 -19.15
C TYR A 28 -15.51 -3.13 -18.80
N ILE A 29 -16.47 -2.27 -18.42
CA ILE A 29 -16.20 -0.96 -17.84
C ILE A 29 -16.10 -1.16 -16.32
N LYS A 30 -14.92 -0.93 -15.76
CA LYS A 30 -14.64 -1.16 -14.33
C LYS A 30 -15.12 0.03 -13.49
N LEU A 31 -16.06 -0.22 -12.57
CA LEU A 31 -16.63 0.80 -11.68
C LEU A 31 -16.80 0.31 -10.22
N ASN A 32 -16.24 -0.86 -9.87
CA ASN A 32 -16.52 -1.56 -8.62
C ASN A 32 -15.52 -1.30 -7.46
N THR A 33 -14.39 -0.60 -7.70
CA THR A 33 -13.33 -0.38 -6.69
C THR A 33 -13.00 1.09 -6.43
N ASN A 34 -13.81 2.03 -6.92
CA ASN A 34 -13.61 3.49 -6.77
C ASN A 34 -12.25 4.01 -7.31
N GLU A 35 -11.71 3.35 -8.34
CA GLU A 35 -10.48 3.78 -8.98
C GLU A 35 -10.68 5.08 -9.77
N ASN A 36 -9.62 5.90 -9.83
CA ASN A 36 -9.62 7.09 -10.67
C ASN A 36 -9.56 6.67 -12.15
N PRO A 37 -10.46 7.17 -13.03
CA PRO A 37 -10.44 6.83 -14.46
C PRO A 37 -9.26 7.45 -15.22
N TYR A 38 -8.58 8.44 -14.64
CA TYR A 38 -7.46 9.14 -15.27
C TYR A 38 -6.11 8.55 -14.84
N PRO A 39 -5.08 8.64 -15.70
CA PRO A 39 -3.72 8.30 -15.32
C PRO A 39 -3.21 9.20 -14.17
N PRO A 40 -2.18 8.76 -13.43
CA PRO A 40 -1.50 9.62 -12.46
C PRO A 40 -0.82 10.81 -13.16
N SER A 41 -0.42 11.82 -12.37
CA SER A 41 0.33 12.97 -12.88
C SER A 41 1.64 12.55 -13.56
N ASP A 42 2.00 13.20 -14.67
CA ASP A 42 3.27 12.95 -15.38
C ASP A 42 4.50 13.09 -14.48
N ARG A 43 4.45 14.01 -13.50
CA ARG A 43 5.54 14.20 -12.50
C ARG A 43 5.77 12.95 -11.65
N VAL A 44 4.73 12.15 -11.39
CA VAL A 44 4.86 10.87 -10.69
C VAL A 44 5.62 9.88 -11.58
N LEU A 45 5.28 9.83 -12.87
CA LEU A 45 5.94 8.94 -13.83
C LEU A 45 7.41 9.32 -14.03
N GLU A 46 7.73 10.61 -14.09
CA GLU A 46 9.10 11.13 -14.13
C GLU A 46 9.90 10.74 -12.88
N ALA A 47 9.33 10.93 -11.69
CA ALA A 47 9.97 10.56 -10.43
C ALA A 47 10.28 9.06 -10.34
N LEU A 48 9.35 8.21 -10.78
CA LEU A 48 9.56 6.76 -10.84
C LEU A 48 10.67 6.38 -11.82
N ARG A 49 10.72 7.00 -13.00
CA ARG A 49 11.78 6.76 -14.00
C ARG A 49 13.15 7.21 -13.55
N ALA A 50 13.22 8.19 -12.65
CA ALA A 50 14.47 8.71 -12.11
C ALA A 50 15.07 7.83 -10.99
N LEU A 51 14.36 6.79 -10.52
CA LEU A 51 14.88 5.89 -9.49
C LEU A 51 16.07 5.07 -10.02
N THR A 52 17.16 5.08 -9.26
CA THR A 52 18.39 4.35 -9.59
C THR A 52 18.49 3.02 -8.82
N PRO A 53 19.22 2.02 -9.33
CA PRO A 53 19.45 0.76 -8.61
C PRO A 53 20.06 0.95 -7.21
N ASP A 54 20.92 1.96 -7.02
CA ASP A 54 21.54 2.26 -5.72
C ASP A 54 20.52 2.77 -4.69
N GLN A 55 19.46 3.45 -5.13
CA GLN A 55 18.36 3.87 -4.25
C GLN A 55 17.47 2.69 -3.89
N ILE A 56 17.17 1.79 -4.84
CA ILE A 56 16.26 0.66 -4.65
C ILE A 56 16.87 -0.44 -3.77
N ARG A 57 18.21 -0.62 -3.80
CA ARG A 57 18.89 -1.63 -2.96
C ARG A 57 18.92 -1.29 -1.47
N ARG A 58 18.55 -0.07 -1.08
CA ARG A 58 18.56 0.41 0.30
C ARG A 58 17.14 0.44 0.86
N TYR A 59 17.00 0.29 2.17
CA TYR A 59 15.74 0.60 2.82
C TYR A 59 15.37 2.09 2.62
N PRO A 60 14.08 2.42 2.43
CA PRO A 60 13.63 3.80 2.33
C PRO A 60 13.78 4.52 3.69
N ASP A 61 13.54 5.82 3.71
CA ASP A 61 13.38 6.57 4.97
C ASP A 61 12.26 5.92 5.80
N PRO A 62 12.55 5.37 7.00
CA PRO A 62 11.58 4.64 7.80
C PRO A 62 10.40 5.49 8.27
N LEU A 63 10.52 6.83 8.26
CA LEU A 63 9.46 7.73 8.69
C LEU A 63 8.75 8.45 7.54
N ALA A 64 9.20 8.26 6.30
CA ALA A 64 8.74 9.00 5.13
C ALA A 64 8.68 10.52 5.38
N THR A 65 9.75 11.07 5.96
CA THR A 65 9.83 12.43 6.54
C THR A 65 9.43 13.50 5.53
N GLU A 66 10.00 13.45 4.32
CA GLU A 66 9.74 14.46 3.29
C GLU A 66 8.31 14.38 2.74
N LEU A 67 7.73 13.18 2.64
CA LEU A 67 6.33 13.01 2.26
C LEU A 67 5.41 13.68 3.30
N ARG A 68 5.64 13.42 4.59
CA ARG A 68 4.84 13.99 5.69
C ARG A 68 4.91 15.51 5.70
N LYS A 69 6.11 16.09 5.56
CA LYS A 69 6.29 17.56 5.45
C LYS A 69 5.51 18.14 4.27
N LYS A 70 5.57 17.49 3.10
CA LYS A 70 4.89 18.00 1.91
C LYS A 70 3.38 17.95 2.05
N ILE A 71 2.83 16.86 2.58
CA ILE A 71 1.41 16.69 2.88
C ILE A 71 0.95 17.75 3.89
N ALA A 72 1.69 17.96 4.98
CA ALA A 72 1.37 18.95 6.01
C ALA A 72 1.40 20.41 5.52
N GLY A 73 2.01 20.69 4.36
CA GLY A 73 1.94 22.02 3.73
C GLY A 73 0.76 22.19 2.77
N VAL A 74 -0.02 21.13 2.51
CA VAL A 74 -1.20 21.13 1.63
C VAL A 74 -2.51 21.10 2.42
N TYR A 75 -2.48 20.57 3.64
CA TYR A 75 -3.59 20.50 4.59
C TYR A 75 -3.38 21.47 5.75
#